data_AF-A0A3B9FNY6-F1
#
_entry.id   AF-A0A3B9FNY6-F1
#
_cell.length_a   1.000
_cell.length_b   1.000
_cell.length_c   1.000
_cell.angle_alpha   90.00
_cell.angle_beta   90.00
_cell.angle_gamma   90.00
#
_symmetry.space_group_name_H-M   'P 1'
#
loop_
_entity.id
_entity.type
_entity.pdbx_description
1 polymer ?
#
loop_
_entity_poly.entity_id
_entity_poly.type
_entity_poly.pdbx_seq_one_letter_code
_entity_poly.pdbx_strand_id
1 'polypeptide(L)' 'STEFSSVKNTLLNELHEKLNEALQKLSDKHRTIVVLFEIDGLSHREIATIMKCTEGTVRSRLHYAKIQLQSLLSDYLK' A
#
# COMPACT_ATOMS: atom_id res chain seq x y z
N SER A 1 11.16 13.21 -28.74
CA SER A 1 10.14 12.21 -28.36
C SER A 1 10.67 11.10 -27.45
N THR A 2 11.94 10.71 -27.57
CA THR A 2 12.58 9.66 -26.73
C THR A 2 12.94 10.11 -25.31
N GLU A 3 13.39 11.36 -25.12
CA GLU A 3 13.77 11.88 -23.78
C GLU A 3 12.58 11.95 -22.81
N PHE A 4 11.41 12.37 -23.27
CA PHE A 4 10.21 12.48 -22.42
C PHE A 4 9.75 11.11 -21.91
N SER A 5 9.91 10.06 -22.72
CA SER A 5 9.62 8.68 -22.31
C SER A 5 10.65 8.15 -21.30
N SER A 6 11.92 8.56 -21.43
CA SER A 6 13.00 8.16 -20.52
C SER A 6 12.79 8.77 -19.13
N VAL A 7 12.55 10.08 -19.05
CA VAL A 7 12.32 10.77 -17.77
C VAL A 7 11.07 10.24 -17.06
N LYS A 8 10.00 9.97 -17.81
CA LYS A 8 8.78 9.37 -17.26
C LYS A 8 9.04 7.98 -16.66
N ASN A 9 9.80 7.13 -17.34
CA ASN A 9 10.14 5.79 -16.81
C ASN A 9 10.99 5.87 -15.55
N THR A 10 11.97 6.78 -15.51
CA THR A 10 12.79 6.99 -14.31
C THR A 10 11.93 7.42 -13.11
N LEU A 11 11.05 8.40 -13.29
CA LEU A 11 10.15 8.86 -12.22
C LEU A 11 9.22 7.76 -11.72
N LEU A 12 8.68 6.94 -12.64
CA LEU A 12 7.83 5.81 -12.27
C LEU A 12 8.61 4.75 -11.47
N ASN A 13 9.85 4.47 -11.84
CA ASN A 13 10.69 3.53 -11.12
C ASN A 13 11.02 4.03 -9.71
N GLU A 14 11.39 5.31 -9.57
CA GLU A 14 11.64 5.93 -8.26
C GLU A 14 10.40 5.88 -7.35
N LEU A 15 9.22 6.18 -7.90
CA LEU A 15 7.95 6.09 -7.17
C LEU A 15 7.67 4.65 -6.73
N HIS A 16 7.89 3.66 -7.60
CA HIS A 16 7.73 2.24 -7.26
C HIS A 16 8.70 1.81 -6.16
N GLU A 17 9.96 2.22 -6.21
CA GLU A 17 10.95 1.92 -5.17
C GLU A 17 10.53 2.49 -3.83
N LYS A 18 10.11 3.76 -3.79
CA LYS A 18 9.64 4.41 -2.55
C LYS A 18 8.38 3.76 -1.98
N LEU A 19 7.44 3.38 -2.84
CA LEU A 19 6.25 2.65 -2.41
C LEU A 19 6.62 1.28 -1.81
N ASN A 20 7.52 0.55 -2.46
CA ASN A 20 7.98 -0.74 -1.95
C ASN A 20 8.70 -0.61 -0.61
N GLU A 21 9.58 0.38 -0.45
CA GLU A 21 10.22 0.70 0.84
C GLU A 21 9.17 1.01 1.92
N ALA A 22 8.15 1.79 1.60
CA ALA A 22 7.08 2.14 2.55
C ALA A 22 6.24 0.91 2.95
N LEU A 23 5.89 0.05 1.99
CA LEU A 23 5.18 -1.20 2.24
C LEU A 23 5.99 -2.16 3.13
N GLN A 24 7.31 -2.23 2.96
CA GLN A 24 8.18 -3.06 3.79
C GLN A 24 8.26 -2.59 5.25
N LYS A 25 8.04 -1.29 5.51
CA LYS A 25 8.00 -0.74 6.88
C LYS A 25 6.68 -1.02 7.61
N LEU A 26 5.64 -1.44 6.90
CA LEU A 26 4.39 -1.89 7.53
C LEU A 26 4.62 -3.23 8.24
N SER A 27 3.89 -3.43 9.34
CA SER A 27 3.77 -4.78 9.91
C SER A 27 3.18 -5.75 8.88
N ASP A 28 3.52 -7.03 8.97
CA ASP A 28 3.01 -8.05 8.05
C ASP A 28 1.48 -8.02 7.96
N LYS A 29 0.78 -7.84 9.09
CA LYS A 29 -0.69 -7.75 9.13
C LYS A 29 -1.23 -6.54 8.37
N HIS A 30 -0.55 -5.40 8.45
CA HIS A 30 -0.93 -4.19 7.71
C HIS A 30 -0.65 -4.35 6.21
N ARG A 31 0.54 -4.83 5.86
CA ARG A 31 0.93 -5.08 4.47
C ARG A 31 -0.02 -6.06 3.79
N THR A 32 -0.32 -7.19 4.44
CA THR A 32 -1.26 -8.19 3.91
C THR A 32 -2.65 -7.60 3.65
N ILE A 33 -3.21 -6.81 4.58
CA ILE A 33 -4.52 -6.19 4.37
C ILE A 33 -4.52 -5.19 3.21
N VAL A 34 -3.46 -4.40 3.07
CA VAL A 34 -3.33 -3.46 1.95
C VAL A 34 -3.27 -4.21 0.63
N VAL A 35 -2.47 -5.28 0.52
CA VAL A 35 -2.39 -6.10 -0.70
C VAL A 35 -3.75 -6.72 -1.03
N LEU A 36 -4.37 -7.41 -0.08
CA LEU A 36 -5.64 -8.09 -0.32
C LEU A 36 -6.77 -7.11 -0.71
N PHE A 37 -6.75 -5.88 -0.18
CA PHE A 37 -7.79 -4.90 -0.44
C PHE A 37 -7.52 -4.04 -1.69
N GLU A 38 -6.34 -3.41 -1.78
CA GLU A 38 -6.03 -2.44 -2.84
C GLU A 38 -5.54 -3.11 -4.13
N ILE A 39 -4.92 -4.29 -4.04
CA ILE A 39 -4.35 -4.99 -5.21
C ILE A 39 -5.28 -6.12 -5.64
N ASP A 40 -5.65 -7.00 -4.72
CA ASP A 40 -6.50 -8.16 -5.05
C ASP A 40 -8.00 -7.80 -5.10
N GLY A 41 -8.39 -6.61 -4.62
CA GLY A 41 -9.76 -6.10 -4.70
C GLY A 41 -10.77 -6.83 -3.82
N LEU A 42 -10.31 -7.55 -2.79
CA LEU A 42 -11.19 -8.34 -1.92
C LEU A 42 -12.00 -7.46 -0.98
N SER A 43 -13.21 -7.91 -0.67
CA SER A 43 -14.06 -7.25 0.31
C SER A 43 -13.54 -7.43 1.74
N HIS A 44 -13.94 -6.53 2.64
CA HIS A 44 -13.65 -6.64 4.08
C HIS A 44 -14.04 -8.01 4.67
N ARG A 45 -15.15 -8.59 4.18
CA ARG A 45 -15.67 -9.89 4.61
C ARG A 45 -14.75 -11.03 4.18
N GLU A 46 -14.32 -11.05 2.93
CA GLU A 46 -13.40 -12.08 2.41
C GLU A 46 -12.05 -12.02 3.13
N ILE A 47 -11.51 -10.82 3.34
CA ILE A 47 -10.27 -10.61 4.08
C ILE A 47 -10.42 -11.07 5.54
N ALA A 48 -11.54 -10.77 6.18
CA ALA A 48 -11.82 -11.21 7.55
C ALA A 48 -11.80 -12.74 7.66
N THR A 49 -12.37 -13.45 6.67
CA THR A 49 -12.30 -14.91 6.57
C THR A 49 -10.87 -15.42 6.37
N ILE A 50 -10.12 -14.87 5.40
CA ILE A 50 -8.74 -15.27 5.10
C ILE A 50 -7.83 -15.09 6.33
N MET A 51 -7.96 -13.94 7.00
CA MET A 51 -7.11 -13.55 8.12
C MET A 51 -7.62 -14.01 9.48
N LYS A 52 -8.75 -14.74 9.52
CA LYS A 52 -9.39 -15.25 10.74
C LYS A 52 -9.59 -14.15 11.80
N CYS A 53 -10.17 -13.02 11.39
CA CYS A 53 -10.46 -11.89 12.27
C CYS A 53 -11.84 -11.28 11.95
N THR A 54 -12.24 -10.23 12.66
CA THR A 54 -13.52 -9.54 12.41
C THR A 54 -13.37 -8.50 11.30
N GLU A 55 -14.45 -8.20 10.55
CA GLU A 55 -14.44 -7.09 9.58
C GLU A 55 -14.06 -5.74 10.21
N GLY A 56 -14.44 -5.53 11.48
CA GLY A 56 -14.02 -4.35 12.24
C GLY A 56 -12.51 -4.27 12.41
N THR A 57 -11.85 -5.42 12.61
CA THR A 57 -10.38 -5.51 12.67
C THR A 57 -9.75 -5.26 11.31
N VAL A 58 -10.37 -5.72 10.22
CA VAL A 58 -9.90 -5.42 8.85
C VAL A 58 -9.97 -3.91 8.60
N ARG A 59 -11.11 -3.28 8.90
CA ARG A 59 -11.30 -1.82 8.75
C ARG A 59 -10.27 -1.03 9.54
N SER A 60 -10.07 -1.34 10.82
CA SER A 60 -9.10 -0.61 11.65
C SER A 60 -7.66 -0.81 11.17
N ARG A 61 -7.25 -2.03 10.83
CA ARG A 61 -5.92 -2.29 10.28
C ARG A 61 -5.70 -1.60 8.93
N LEU A 62 -6.68 -1.60 8.04
CA LEU A 62 -6.58 -0.90 6.75
C LEU A 62 -6.42 0.61 6.98
N HIS A 63 -7.19 1.19 7.90
CA HIS A 63 -7.07 2.60 8.26
C HIS A 63 -5.67 2.95 8.78
N TYR A 64 -5.15 2.20 9.75
CA TYR A 64 -3.81 2.45 10.30
C TYR A 64 -2.70 2.19 9.29
N ALA A 65 -2.85 1.18 8.43
CA ALA A 65 -1.90 0.93 7.34
C ALA A 65 -1.83 2.13 6.37
N LYS A 66 -2.98 2.72 6.00
CA LYS A 66 -3.04 3.91 5.14
C LYS A 66 -2.41 5.13 5.78
N ILE A 67 -2.69 5.40 7.06
CA ILE A 67 -2.04 6.50 7.80
C ILE A 67 -0.53 6.31 7.84
N GLN A 68 -0.07 5.09 8.10
CA GLN A 68 1.37 4.80 8.15
C GLN A 68 2.03 4.97 6.78
N LEU A 69 1.41 4.49 5.70
CA LEU A 69 1.89 4.74 4.33
C LEU A 69 1.93 6.23 4.00
N GLN A 70 0.88 6.97 4.34
CA GLN A 70 0.83 8.42 4.13
C GLN A 70 1.96 9.13 4.86
N SER A 71 2.24 8.75 6.11
CA SER A 71 3.36 9.32 6.88
C SER A 71 4.73 8.94 6.31
N LEU A 72 4.87 7.76 5.71
CA LEU A 72 6.13 7.30 5.12
C LEU A 72 6.41 7.94 3.76
N LEU A 73 5.35 8.32 3.04
CA LEU A 73 5.40 8.92 1.72
C LEU A 73 5.20 10.45 1.74
N SER A 74 4.94 11.06 2.91
CA SER A 74 4.65 12.49 3.02
C SER A 74 5.77 13.38 2.52
N ASP A 75 7.01 12.92 2.58
CA ASP A 75 8.17 13.67 2.10
C ASP A 75 8.36 13.58 0.58
N TYR A 76 7.70 12.63 -0.08
CA TYR A 76 7.74 12.45 -1.53
C TYR A 76 6.55 13.11 -2.26
N LEU A 77 5.48 13.44 -1.52
CA LEU A 77 4.27 14.09 -2.06
C LEU A 77 4.25 15.62 -1.87
N LYS A 78 5.36 16.21 -1.39
CA LYS A 78 5.51 17.66 -1.22
C LYS A 78 6.07 18.33 -2.47
#